data_AF-A0A8S4BJP8-F1
#
_entry.id   AF-A0A8S4BJP8-F1
#
_cell.length_a   1.000
_cell.length_b   1.000
_cell.length_c   1.000
_cell.angle_alpha   90.00
_cell.angle_beta   90.00
_cell.angle_gamma   90.00
#
_symmetry.space_group_name_H-M   'P 1'
#
loop_
_entity.id
_entity.type
_entity.pdbx_description
1 polymer ?
#
loop_
_entity_poly.entity_id
_entity_poly.type
_entity_poly.pdbx_seq_one_letter_code
_entity_poly.pdbx_strand_id
1 'polypeptide(L)'
;MKALRAFRVLRPLRLVSGVPSLQVVMNSILKSMLPLFHITLLVLFMVTIYSIMGLELFKCKMHKTCYHTGTSTAGNGRRCTINGTECRAGWPGPNGGITHFDNLGFSMLTVYQCITTQGWTDVLYWVNDAIGMEWPWIFFTTLILVGSFFVLNLVLGVLSGEFTKEREKAKSRGEFQKLRETQQLDEDLKGYMEWISQAEVLDNDQER
;
A
#
# COMPACT_ATOMS: atom_id res chain seq x y z
N MET A 1 -8.01 -29.29 11.08
CA MET A 1 -6.62 -29.76 11.29
C MET A 1 -5.57 -29.11 10.38
N LYS A 2 -5.82 -28.89 9.07
CA LYS A 2 -4.83 -28.21 8.17
C LYS A 2 -4.62 -26.72 8.52
N ALA A 3 -5.69 -25.97 8.80
CA ALA A 3 -5.59 -24.57 9.22
C ALA A 3 -4.81 -24.38 10.54
N LEU A 4 -4.91 -25.32 11.49
CA LEU A 4 -4.17 -25.27 12.75
C LEU A 4 -2.65 -25.38 12.57
N ARG A 5 -2.17 -25.97 11.46
CA ARG A 5 -0.74 -25.99 11.12
C ARG A 5 -0.23 -24.62 10.69
N ALA A 6 -1.08 -23.75 10.14
CA ALA A 6 -0.71 -22.40 9.73
C ALA A 6 -0.31 -21.53 10.93
N PHE A 7 -0.88 -21.74 12.13
CA PHE A 7 -0.47 -21.03 13.35
C PHE A 7 1.00 -21.22 13.73
N ARG A 8 1.68 -22.23 13.17
CA ARG A 8 3.14 -22.38 13.34
C ARG A 8 3.91 -21.21 12.72
N VAL A 9 3.32 -20.48 11.76
CA VAL A 9 3.88 -19.24 11.18
C VAL A 9 4.01 -18.10 12.19
N LEU A 10 3.27 -18.15 13.31
CA LEU A 10 3.35 -17.17 14.39
C LEU A 10 4.48 -17.47 15.40
N ARG A 11 5.13 -18.64 15.32
CA ARG A 11 6.23 -18.99 16.23
C ARG A 11 7.38 -17.99 16.24
N PRO A 12 7.81 -17.40 15.10
CA PRO A 12 8.83 -16.35 15.08
C PRO A 12 8.44 -15.10 15.88
N LEU A 13 7.15 -14.82 16.11
CA LEU A 13 6.73 -13.70 16.98
C LEU A 13 7.16 -13.89 18.45
N ARG A 14 7.45 -15.13 18.88
CA ARG A 14 8.05 -15.37 20.21
C ARG A 14 9.45 -14.77 20.33
N LEU A 15 10.16 -14.57 19.22
CA LEU A 15 11.45 -13.88 19.20
C LEU A 15 11.30 -12.42 19.63
N VAL A 16 10.19 -11.77 19.25
CA VAL A 16 9.85 -10.40 19.65
C VAL A 16 9.60 -10.32 21.16
N SER A 17 8.94 -11.32 21.75
CA SER A 17 8.79 -11.39 23.21
C SER A 17 10.06 -11.80 23.95
N GLY A 18 10.99 -12.50 23.30
CA GLY A 18 12.25 -12.94 23.92
C GLY A 18 13.31 -11.86 23.99
N VAL A 19 13.27 -10.87 23.08
CA VAL A 19 14.27 -9.81 22.99
C VAL A 19 13.66 -8.46 23.43
N PRO A 20 14.10 -7.87 24.57
CA PRO A 20 13.49 -6.67 25.12
C PRO A 20 13.60 -5.44 24.20
N SER A 21 14.63 -5.33 23.37
CA SER A 21 14.76 -4.23 22.40
C SER A 21 13.68 -4.26 21.31
N LEU A 22 13.29 -5.46 20.83
CA LEU A 22 12.22 -5.62 19.84
C LEU A 22 10.84 -5.27 20.42
N GLN A 23 10.63 -5.52 21.72
CA GLN A 23 9.39 -5.13 22.41
C GLN A 23 9.18 -3.62 22.44
N VAL A 24 10.27 -2.86 22.65
CA VAL A 24 10.23 -1.39 22.62
C VAL A 24 9.81 -0.91 21.24
N VAL A 25 10.39 -1.47 20.17
CA VAL A 25 10.04 -1.12 18.78
C VAL A 25 8.57 -1.44 18.48
N MET A 26 8.09 -2.64 18.85
CA MET A 26 6.72 -3.04 18.59
C MET A 26 5.69 -2.17 19.32
N ASN A 27 5.95 -1.84 20.60
CA ASN A 27 5.10 -0.93 21.37
C ASN A 27 5.08 0.49 20.79
N SER A 28 6.20 0.95 20.22
CA SER A 28 6.26 2.23 19.52
C SER A 28 5.40 2.19 18.26
N ILE A 29 5.50 1.15 17.41
CA ILE A 29 4.68 0.99 16.19
C ILE A 29 3.19 0.99 16.52
N LEU A 30 2.78 0.24 17.54
CA LEU A 30 1.36 0.15 17.94
C LEU A 30 0.81 1.50 18.42
N LYS A 31 1.61 2.30 19.15
CA LYS A 31 1.21 3.66 19.54
C LYS A 31 1.07 4.59 18.34
N SER A 32 1.92 4.45 17.32
CA SER A 32 1.86 5.24 16.08
C SER A 32 0.70 4.87 15.15
N MET A 33 0.10 3.68 15.30
CA MET A 33 -1.04 3.26 14.47
C MET A 33 -2.36 3.95 14.86
N LEU A 34 -2.49 4.43 16.10
CA LEU A 34 -3.71 5.08 16.59
C LEU A 34 -4.08 6.35 15.78
N PRO A 35 -3.16 7.30 15.51
CA PRO A 35 -3.45 8.45 14.64
C PRO A 35 -3.87 8.06 13.21
N LEU A 36 -3.33 6.96 12.66
CA LEU A 36 -3.62 6.48 11.31
C LEU A 36 -5.00 5.82 11.20
N PHE A 37 -5.64 5.48 12.32
CA PHE A 37 -6.98 4.86 12.31
C PHE A 37 -8.04 5.81 11.74
N HIS A 38 -7.98 7.09 12.07
CA HIS A 38 -8.94 8.08 11.56
C HIS A 38 -8.85 8.24 10.04
N ILE A 39 -7.63 8.21 9.49
CA ILE A 39 -7.39 8.22 8.04
C ILE A 39 -7.98 6.96 7.40
N THR A 40 -7.64 5.80 7.96
CA THR A 40 -8.13 4.51 7.46
C THR A 40 -9.65 4.48 7.41
N LEU A 41 -10.32 5.01 8.44
CA LEU A 41 -11.78 5.11 8.48
C LEU A 41 -12.32 6.04 7.39
N LEU A 42 -11.67 7.18 7.15
CA LEU A 42 -12.05 8.10 6.08
C LEU A 42 -11.90 7.47 4.70
N VAL A 43 -10.76 6.81 4.44
CA VAL A 43 -10.50 6.09 3.19
C VAL A 43 -11.52 4.98 2.98
N LEU A 44 -11.83 4.21 4.03
CA LEU A 44 -12.85 3.17 3.99
C LEU A 44 -14.21 3.74 3.60
N PHE A 45 -14.62 4.86 4.20
CA PHE A 45 -15.88 5.53 3.89
C PHE A 45 -15.92 5.98 2.42
N MET A 46 -14.85 6.58 1.93
CA MET A 46 -14.73 6.97 0.52
C MET A 46 -14.85 5.76 -0.42
N VAL A 47 -14.13 4.65 -0.12
CA VAL A 47 -14.25 3.39 -0.86
C VAL A 47 -15.70 2.91 -0.88
N THR A 48 -16.39 2.94 0.27
CA THR A 48 -17.78 2.50 0.34
C THR A 48 -18.73 3.32 -0.53
N ILE A 49 -18.57 4.65 -0.58
CA ILE A 49 -19.38 5.53 -1.42
C ILE A 49 -19.19 5.18 -2.90
N TYR A 50 -17.95 5.12 -3.36
CA TYR A 50 -17.65 4.79 -4.76
C TYR A 50 -18.07 3.36 -5.11
N SER A 51 -18.06 2.44 -4.15
CA SER A 51 -18.53 1.07 -4.34
C SER A 51 -20.04 1.02 -4.54
N ILE A 52 -20.81 1.75 -3.72
CA ILE A 52 -22.26 1.83 -3.90
C ILE A 52 -22.61 2.49 -5.24
N MET A 53 -21.92 3.58 -5.60
CA MET A 53 -22.09 4.21 -6.91
C MET A 53 -21.76 3.25 -8.06
N GLY A 54 -20.65 2.53 -7.99
CA GLY A 54 -20.25 1.55 -9.00
C GLY A 54 -21.21 0.37 -9.10
N LEU A 55 -21.74 -0.10 -7.97
CA LEU A 55 -22.78 -1.13 -7.91
C LEU A 55 -24.03 -0.66 -8.66
N GLU A 56 -24.56 0.52 -8.35
CA GLU A 56 -25.76 1.03 -9.02
C GLU A 56 -25.56 1.25 -10.54
N LEU A 57 -24.38 1.70 -10.96
CA LEU A 57 -24.09 2.00 -12.37
C LEU A 57 -23.75 0.76 -13.20
N PHE A 58 -22.99 -0.19 -12.64
CA PHE A 58 -22.33 -1.25 -13.42
C PHE A 58 -22.75 -2.68 -13.03
N LYS A 59 -23.76 -2.83 -12.15
CA LYS A 59 -24.27 -4.15 -11.75
C LYS A 59 -24.71 -5.01 -12.93
N CYS A 60 -24.21 -6.24 -12.93
CA CYS A 60 -24.46 -7.31 -13.87
C CYS A 60 -24.17 -6.97 -15.34
N LYS A 61 -23.37 -5.93 -15.62
CA LYS A 61 -23.06 -5.51 -16.99
C LYS A 61 -21.95 -6.35 -17.64
N MET A 62 -21.07 -6.96 -16.85
CA MET A 62 -19.85 -7.63 -17.33
C MET A 62 -19.98 -9.16 -17.46
N HIS A 63 -21.17 -9.70 -17.75
CA HIS A 63 -21.40 -11.16 -17.87
C HIS A 63 -21.60 -11.67 -19.30
N LYS A 64 -21.34 -10.81 -20.29
CA LYS A 64 -21.40 -11.17 -21.70
C LYS A 64 -20.00 -11.11 -22.28
N THR A 65 -19.65 -12.12 -23.06
CA THR A 65 -18.37 -12.20 -23.76
C THR A 65 -18.55 -12.91 -25.09
N CYS A 66 -17.53 -12.86 -25.96
CA CYS A 66 -17.56 -13.57 -27.23
C CYS A 66 -17.24 -15.04 -27.00
N TYR A 67 -18.04 -15.95 -27.52
CA TYR A 67 -17.78 -17.38 -27.51
C TYR A 67 -17.59 -17.88 -28.94
N HIS A 68 -16.68 -18.82 -29.15
CA HIS A 68 -16.60 -19.51 -30.43
C HIS A 68 -17.82 -20.42 -30.64
N THR A 69 -18.41 -20.36 -31.84
CA THR A 69 -19.57 -21.18 -32.20
C THR A 69 -19.23 -22.66 -32.06
N GLY A 70 -19.91 -23.36 -31.14
CA GLY A 70 -19.71 -24.79 -30.89
C GLY A 70 -18.72 -25.14 -29.77
N THR A 71 -18.03 -24.18 -29.16
CA THR A 71 -17.14 -24.42 -28.01
C THR A 71 -17.49 -23.51 -26.82
N SER A 72 -16.90 -23.79 -25.66
CA SER A 72 -17.03 -22.95 -24.45
C SER A 72 -15.83 -22.00 -24.27
N THR A 73 -15.07 -21.73 -25.33
CA THR A 73 -13.90 -20.83 -25.28
C THR A 73 -14.34 -19.39 -25.48
N ALA A 74 -14.02 -18.54 -24.49
CA ALA A 74 -14.35 -17.12 -24.50
C ALA A 74 -13.21 -16.26 -25.10
N GLY A 75 -13.57 -15.26 -25.92
CA GLY A 75 -12.71 -14.21 -26.45
C GLY A 75 -13.15 -12.82 -25.95
N ASN A 76 -12.21 -11.88 -25.87
CA ASN A 76 -12.43 -10.57 -25.25
C ASN A 76 -12.81 -9.49 -26.28
N GLY A 77 -13.59 -8.50 -25.85
CA GLY A 77 -13.86 -7.26 -26.58
C GLY A 77 -15.33 -6.88 -26.67
N ARG A 78 -15.60 -5.59 -26.95
CA ARG A 78 -16.96 -5.04 -27.15
C ARG A 78 -17.74 -5.66 -28.31
N ARG A 79 -17.03 -6.10 -29.35
CA ARG A 79 -17.59 -6.71 -30.56
C ARG A 79 -16.85 -7.99 -30.87
N CYS A 80 -17.59 -9.03 -31.21
CA CYS A 80 -17.06 -10.29 -31.66
C CYS A 80 -16.64 -10.16 -33.12
N THR A 81 -15.38 -9.74 -33.35
CA THR A 81 -14.82 -9.49 -34.69
C THR A 81 -14.20 -10.73 -35.32
N ILE A 82 -14.05 -11.81 -34.55
CA ILE A 82 -13.48 -13.07 -35.01
C ILE A 82 -14.57 -13.89 -35.71
N ASN A 83 -14.28 -14.40 -36.90
CA ASN A 83 -15.21 -15.26 -37.64
C ASN A 83 -15.58 -16.49 -36.81
N GLY A 84 -16.87 -16.82 -36.75
CA GLY A 84 -17.38 -17.91 -35.93
C GLY A 84 -17.38 -17.60 -34.43
N THR A 85 -17.49 -16.34 -34.02
CA THR A 85 -17.75 -15.97 -32.63
C THR A 85 -19.11 -15.30 -32.46
N GLU A 86 -19.82 -15.65 -31.38
CA GLU A 86 -21.12 -15.09 -31.01
C GLU A 86 -21.07 -14.50 -29.58
N CYS A 87 -21.80 -13.42 -29.34
CA CYS A 87 -21.88 -12.84 -27.99
C CYS A 87 -22.89 -13.63 -27.16
N ARG A 88 -22.44 -14.24 -26.05
CA ARG A 88 -23.30 -15.02 -25.16
C ARG A 88 -23.19 -14.54 -23.71
N ALA A 89 -24.29 -14.63 -22.98
CA ALA A 89 -24.33 -14.43 -21.53
C ALA A 89 -23.85 -15.68 -20.78
N GLY A 90 -23.48 -15.53 -19.51
CA GLY A 90 -23.02 -16.63 -18.64
C GLY A 90 -21.52 -16.63 -18.38
N TRP A 91 -20.81 -15.56 -18.77
CA TRP A 91 -19.42 -15.37 -18.41
C TRP A 91 -19.32 -14.93 -16.93
N PRO A 92 -18.46 -15.56 -16.11
CA PRO A 92 -18.28 -15.17 -14.70
C PRO A 92 -17.78 -13.73 -14.54
N GLY A 93 -17.16 -13.15 -15.57
CA GLY A 93 -16.64 -11.79 -15.57
C GLY A 93 -15.11 -11.74 -15.67
N PRO A 94 -14.53 -10.53 -15.71
CA PRO A 94 -13.09 -10.35 -15.85
C PRO A 94 -12.32 -10.95 -14.66
N ASN A 95 -11.05 -11.31 -14.89
CA ASN A 95 -10.18 -11.95 -13.89
C ASN A 95 -10.79 -13.18 -13.19
N GLY A 96 -11.50 -14.03 -13.94
CA GLY A 96 -12.16 -15.21 -13.38
C GLY A 96 -13.38 -14.87 -12.51
N GLY A 97 -14.02 -13.73 -12.75
CA GLY A 97 -15.17 -13.26 -11.97
C GLY A 97 -14.79 -12.59 -10.65
N ILE A 98 -13.59 -12.05 -10.52
CA ILE A 98 -13.16 -11.31 -9.31
C ILE A 98 -13.48 -9.81 -9.44
N THR A 99 -13.23 -9.23 -10.60
CA THR A 99 -13.34 -7.78 -10.81
C THR A 99 -14.66 -7.44 -11.49
N HIS A 100 -15.68 -7.16 -10.69
CA HIS A 100 -17.04 -6.83 -11.13
C HIS A 100 -17.79 -6.03 -10.04
N PHE A 101 -18.96 -5.48 -10.39
CA PHE A 101 -19.75 -4.58 -9.55
C PHE A 101 -21.12 -5.17 -9.18
N ASP A 102 -21.24 -6.48 -8.98
CA ASP A 102 -22.55 -7.14 -8.74
C ASP A 102 -22.93 -7.19 -7.27
N ASN A 103 -21.91 -7.22 -6.40
CA ASN A 103 -22.04 -7.26 -4.96
C ASN A 103 -21.15 -6.18 -4.33
N LEU A 104 -21.57 -5.67 -3.17
CA LEU A 104 -20.84 -4.63 -2.46
C LEU A 104 -19.39 -5.02 -2.17
N GLY A 105 -19.12 -6.27 -1.76
CA GLY A 105 -17.77 -6.73 -1.45
C GLY A 105 -16.82 -6.75 -2.66
N PHE A 106 -17.27 -7.29 -3.81
CA PHE A 106 -16.47 -7.28 -5.04
C PHE A 106 -16.33 -5.89 -5.64
N SER A 107 -17.36 -5.05 -5.49
CA SER A 107 -17.28 -3.64 -5.87
C SER A 107 -16.24 -2.90 -5.02
N MET A 108 -16.23 -3.10 -3.70
CA MET A 108 -15.20 -2.55 -2.81
C MET A 108 -13.80 -3.00 -3.19
N LEU A 109 -13.63 -4.29 -3.52
CA LEU A 109 -12.34 -4.82 -3.98
C LEU A 109 -11.89 -4.16 -5.30
N THR A 110 -12.80 -4.02 -6.26
CA THR A 110 -12.52 -3.41 -7.56
C THR A 110 -12.21 -1.92 -7.42
N VAL A 111 -12.94 -1.19 -6.58
CA VAL A 111 -12.68 0.23 -6.26
C VAL A 111 -11.35 0.40 -5.54
N TYR A 112 -11.04 -0.47 -4.57
CA TYR A 112 -9.75 -0.49 -3.89
C TYR A 112 -8.59 -0.71 -4.87
N GLN A 113 -8.71 -1.69 -5.77
CA GLN A 113 -7.73 -1.93 -6.84
C GLN A 113 -7.56 -0.68 -7.73
N CYS A 114 -8.64 0.05 -8.01
CA CYS A 114 -8.53 1.29 -8.79
C CYS A 114 -7.79 2.40 -8.02
N ILE A 115 -8.07 2.57 -6.73
CA ILE A 115 -7.44 3.60 -5.87
C ILE A 115 -5.93 3.38 -5.72
N THR A 116 -5.46 2.13 -5.69
CA THR A 116 -4.01 1.83 -5.70
C THR A 116 -3.34 2.15 -7.04
N THR A 117 -4.09 2.67 -8.02
CA THR A 117 -3.64 3.04 -9.37
C THR A 117 -3.09 1.86 -10.18
N GLN A 118 -3.38 0.63 -9.78
CA GLN A 118 -2.89 -0.58 -10.45
C GLN A 118 -4.02 -1.27 -11.23
N GLY A 119 -3.91 -1.31 -12.56
CA GLY A 119 -4.90 -1.98 -13.42
C GLY A 119 -6.27 -1.30 -13.47
N TRP A 120 -6.37 -0.03 -13.08
CA TRP A 120 -7.62 0.73 -13.13
C TRP A 120 -8.12 0.98 -14.56
N THR A 121 -7.19 1.12 -15.51
CA THR A 121 -7.51 1.26 -16.93
C THR A 121 -8.15 -0.01 -17.51
N ASP A 122 -7.73 -1.18 -17.03
CA ASP A 122 -8.31 -2.45 -17.48
C ASP A 122 -9.77 -2.55 -17.05
N VAL A 123 -10.07 -2.16 -15.79
CA VAL A 123 -11.43 -2.08 -15.29
C VAL A 123 -12.26 -1.09 -16.10
N LEU A 124 -11.72 0.11 -16.40
CA LEU A 124 -12.37 1.09 -17.26
C LEU A 124 -12.67 0.50 -18.65
N TYR A 125 -11.73 -0.20 -19.26
CA TYR A 125 -11.93 -0.79 -20.59
C TYR A 125 -12.95 -1.93 -20.58
N TRP A 126 -12.98 -2.78 -19.55
CA TRP A 126 -14.04 -3.79 -19.41
C TRP A 126 -15.42 -3.15 -19.24
N VAL A 127 -15.52 -2.04 -18.51
CA VAL A 127 -16.76 -1.28 -18.41
C VAL A 127 -17.13 -0.67 -19.76
N ASN A 128 -16.19 -0.06 -20.48
CA ASN A 128 -16.42 0.51 -21.81
C ASN A 128 -16.88 -0.54 -22.83
N ASP A 129 -16.34 -1.75 -22.75
CA ASP A 129 -16.75 -2.87 -23.60
C ASP A 129 -18.17 -3.35 -23.26
N ALA A 130 -18.58 -3.28 -21.99
CA ALA A 130 -19.90 -3.70 -21.54
C ALA A 130 -21.02 -2.68 -21.82
N ILE A 131 -20.77 -1.39 -21.57
CA ILE A 131 -21.82 -0.34 -21.61
C ILE A 131 -21.53 0.82 -22.57
N GLY A 132 -20.34 0.87 -23.16
CA GLY A 132 -19.90 1.93 -24.05
C GLY A 132 -19.02 2.99 -23.38
N MET A 133 -18.37 3.83 -24.19
CA MET A 133 -17.29 4.73 -23.75
C MET A 133 -17.74 6.15 -23.39
N GLU A 134 -19.03 6.48 -23.56
CA GLU A 134 -19.56 7.86 -23.48
C GLU A 134 -19.35 8.51 -22.09
N TRP A 135 -19.63 7.77 -21.02
CA TRP A 135 -19.74 8.30 -19.65
C TRP A 135 -18.89 7.60 -18.56
N PRO A 136 -18.48 6.31 -18.68
CA PRO A 136 -17.76 5.64 -17.60
C PRO A 136 -16.43 6.27 -17.19
N TRP A 137 -15.74 6.91 -18.14
CA TRP A 137 -14.48 7.62 -17.87
C TRP A 137 -14.63 8.68 -16.78
N ILE A 138 -15.79 9.34 -16.65
CA ILE A 138 -16.04 10.34 -15.60
C ILE A 138 -15.96 9.69 -14.21
N PHE A 139 -16.58 8.52 -14.04
CA PHE A 139 -16.55 7.77 -12.79
C PHE A 139 -15.11 7.39 -12.41
N PHE A 140 -14.35 6.80 -13.34
CA PHE A 140 -12.99 6.34 -13.05
C PHE A 140 -12.00 7.50 -12.88
N THR A 141 -12.06 8.55 -13.71
CA THR A 141 -11.17 9.71 -13.58
C THR A 141 -11.41 10.47 -12.27
N THR A 142 -12.66 10.66 -11.85
CA THR A 142 -12.96 11.27 -10.55
C THR A 142 -12.54 10.38 -9.39
N LEU A 143 -12.72 9.06 -9.51
CA LEU A 143 -12.23 8.08 -8.52
C LEU A 143 -10.71 8.15 -8.36
N ILE A 144 -9.94 8.30 -9.44
CA ILE A 144 -8.47 8.38 -9.36
C ILE A 144 -8.02 9.74 -8.82
N LEU A 145 -8.63 10.84 -9.27
CA LEU A 145 -8.30 12.18 -8.77
C LEU A 145 -8.63 12.33 -7.28
N VAL A 146 -9.85 11.98 -6.89
CA VAL A 146 -10.28 12.09 -5.49
C VAL A 146 -9.70 10.96 -4.66
N GLY A 147 -9.59 9.74 -5.18
CA GLY A 147 -9.18 8.59 -4.39
C GLY A 147 -7.67 8.41 -4.25
N SER A 148 -6.87 8.68 -5.29
CA SER A 148 -5.42 8.47 -5.20
C SER A 148 -4.70 9.72 -4.67
N PHE A 149 -4.94 10.89 -5.27
CA PHE A 149 -4.24 12.11 -4.86
C PHE A 149 -4.64 12.57 -3.46
N PHE A 150 -5.93 12.54 -3.11
CA PHE A 150 -6.36 12.93 -1.77
C PHE A 150 -5.80 12.00 -0.70
N VAL A 151 -5.86 10.68 -0.91
CA VAL A 151 -5.41 9.69 0.07
C VAL A 151 -3.90 9.77 0.29
N LEU A 152 -3.10 9.86 -0.79
CA LEU A 152 -1.66 10.03 -0.67
C LEU A 152 -1.31 11.32 0.08
N ASN A 153 -1.92 12.45 -0.29
CA ASN A 153 -1.66 13.73 0.37
C ASN A 153 -2.06 13.73 1.85
N LEU A 154 -3.18 13.08 2.19
CA LEU A 154 -3.67 13.00 3.56
C LEU A 154 -2.78 12.09 4.42
N VAL A 155 -2.34 10.95 3.88
CA VAL A 155 -1.39 10.06 4.56
C VAL A 155 -0.06 10.77 4.81
N LEU A 156 0.50 11.45 3.81
CA LEU A 156 1.75 12.21 3.95
C LEU A 156 1.61 13.35 4.96
N GLY A 157 0.47 14.06 4.95
CA GLY A 157 0.20 15.15 5.88
C GLY A 157 0.16 14.67 7.34
N VAL A 158 -0.56 13.59 7.64
CA VAL A 158 -0.64 13.07 9.01
C VAL A 158 0.68 12.45 9.46
N LEU A 159 1.36 11.71 8.58
CA LEU A 159 2.66 11.12 8.89
C LEU A 159 3.72 12.20 9.15
N SER A 160 3.71 13.30 8.40
CA SER A 160 4.54 14.48 8.66
C SER A 160 4.22 15.11 10.02
N GLY A 161 2.93 15.25 10.36
CA GLY A 161 2.49 15.75 11.66
C GLY A 161 2.96 14.89 12.84
N GLU A 162 2.77 13.58 12.75
CA GLU A 162 3.19 12.64 13.80
C GLU A 162 4.73 12.54 13.92
N PHE A 163 5.47 12.55 12.81
CA PHE A 163 6.93 12.61 12.87
C PHE A 163 7.45 13.92 13.47
N THR A 164 6.79 15.03 13.20
CA THR A 164 7.15 16.32 13.81
C THR A 164 6.92 16.27 15.33
N LYS A 165 5.77 15.74 15.76
CA LYS A 165 5.41 15.56 17.17
C LYS A 165 6.37 14.65 17.92
N GLU A 166 6.77 13.52 17.34
CA GLU A 166 7.76 12.61 17.94
C GLU A 166 9.15 13.26 18.00
N ARG A 167 9.56 13.99 16.96
CA ARG A 167 10.83 14.75 16.96
C ARG A 167 10.87 15.81 18.07
N GLU A 168 9.77 16.53 18.29
CA GLU A 168 9.66 17.53 19.36
C GLU A 168 9.76 16.89 20.76
N LYS A 169 9.14 15.73 20.98
CA LYS A 169 9.30 14.97 22.23
C LYS A 169 10.75 14.55 22.46
N ALA A 170 11.44 14.03 21.46
CA ALA A 170 12.84 13.66 21.57
C ALA A 170 13.74 14.87 21.90
N LYS A 171 13.47 16.02 21.28
CA LYS A 171 14.17 17.28 21.59
C LYS A 171 13.93 17.72 23.03
N SER A 172 12.68 17.66 23.52
CA SER A 172 12.33 18.03 24.91
C SER A 172 12.98 17.13 25.98
N ARG A 173 13.27 15.87 25.64
CA ARG A 173 13.94 14.90 26.53
C ARG A 173 15.45 15.12 26.65
N GLY A 174 16.03 16.06 25.90
CA GLY A 174 17.47 16.29 25.87
C GLY A 174 18.27 15.15 25.24
N GLU A 175 17.62 14.19 24.56
CA GLU A 175 18.33 13.11 23.84
C GLU A 175 19.28 13.68 22.79
N PHE A 176 18.90 14.80 22.17
CA PHE A 176 19.74 15.52 21.22
C PHE A 176 21.00 16.11 21.85
N GLN A 177 20.91 16.55 23.12
CA GLN A 177 22.05 17.07 23.88
C GLN A 177 23.04 15.94 24.16
N LYS A 178 22.54 14.80 24.68
CA LYS A 178 23.35 13.60 24.93
C LYS A 178 24.01 13.05 23.68
N LEU A 179 23.28 13.01 22.56
CA LEU A 179 23.83 12.52 21.29
C LEU A 179 24.99 13.41 20.83
N ARG A 180 24.81 14.74 20.91
CA ARG A 180 25.82 15.72 20.53
C ARG A 180 27.05 15.67 21.45
N GLU A 181 26.85 15.54 22.75
CA GLU A 181 27.94 15.37 23.73
C GLU A 181 28.76 14.10 23.43
N THR A 182 28.09 13.00 23.11
CA THR A 182 28.76 11.73 22.77
C THR A 182 29.54 11.84 21.46
N GLN A 183 28.96 12.48 20.44
CA GLN A 183 29.62 12.71 19.16
C GLN A 183 30.87 13.57 19.30
N GLN A 184 30.78 14.62 20.13
CA GLN A 184 31.90 15.52 20.39
C GLN A 184 33.03 14.83 21.17
N LEU A 185 32.68 13.99 22.14
CA LEU A 185 33.64 13.13 22.85
C LEU A 185 34.36 12.16 21.91
N ASP A 186 33.66 11.55 20.95
CA ASP A 186 34.26 10.66 19.93
C ASP A 186 35.24 11.41 19.01
N GLU A 187 34.88 12.63 18.58
CA GLU A 187 35.78 13.48 17.78
C GLU A 187 37.03 13.89 18.57
N ASP A 188 36.86 14.34 19.82
CA ASP A 188 37.97 14.72 20.71
C ASP A 188 38.89 13.51 20.98
N LEU A 189 38.30 12.34 21.28
CA LEU A 189 39.04 11.10 21.51
C LEU A 189 39.87 10.71 20.28
N LYS A 190 39.29 10.80 19.09
CA LYS A 190 39.99 10.51 17.84
C LYS A 190 41.16 11.47 17.62
N GLY A 191 40.95 12.78 17.88
CA GLY A 191 42.02 13.78 17.81
C GLY A 191 43.16 13.48 18.77
N TYR A 192 42.86 13.12 20.02
CA TYR A 192 43.90 12.71 20.98
C TYR A 192 44.64 11.45 20.54
N MET A 193 43.95 10.47 19.99
CA MET A 193 44.55 9.23 19.49
C MET A 193 45.48 9.49 18.29
N GLU A 194 45.10 10.40 17.40
CA GLU A 194 45.93 10.85 16.28
C GLU A 194 47.21 11.55 16.79
N TRP A 195 47.11 12.46 17.76
CA TRP A 195 48.28 13.12 18.34
C TRP A 195 49.24 12.13 19.01
N ILE A 196 48.73 11.16 19.77
CA ILE A 196 49.55 10.13 20.42
C ILE A 196 50.24 9.26 19.36
N SER A 197 49.50 8.79 18.35
CA SER A 197 50.06 7.98 17.27
C SER A 197 51.16 8.73 16.51
N GLN A 198 50.98 10.03 16.29
CA GLN A 198 51.95 10.85 15.58
C GLN A 198 53.23 11.07 16.40
N ALA A 199 53.10 11.24 17.72
CA ALA A 199 54.24 11.33 18.63
C ALA A 199 55.05 10.02 18.68
N GLU A 200 54.39 8.86 18.73
CA GLU A 200 55.05 7.55 18.77
C GLU A 200 55.85 7.23 17.50
N VAL A 201 55.41 7.71 16.34
CA VAL A 201 56.15 7.59 15.07
C VAL A 201 57.42 8.47 15.10
N LEU A 202 57.30 9.70 15.59
CA LEU A 202 58.44 10.63 15.68
C LEU A 202 59.52 10.15 16.66
N ASP A 203 59.14 9.59 17.81
CA ASP A 203 60.09 9.02 18.77
C ASP A 203 60.81 7.81 18.18
N ASN A 204 60.11 6.92 17.47
CA ASN A 204 60.73 5.79 16.76
C ASN A 204 61.70 6.22 15.64
N ASP A 205 61.41 7.33 14.97
CA ASP A 205 62.30 7.90 13.94
C ASP A 205 63.54 8.57 14.57
N GLN A 206 63.47 9.03 15.82
CA GLN A 206 64.62 9.58 16.57
C GLN A 206 65.55 8.53 17.16
N GLU A 207 65.06 7.31 17.43
CA GLU A 207 65.87 6.19 17.95
C GLU A 207 66.62 5.40 16.85
N ARG A 208 66.46 5.75 15.57
CA ARG A 208 67.16 5.17 14.42
C ARG A 208 68.33 6.02 13.92
#